data_AF-A0A1J0U1M6-F1
#
_entry.id   AF-A0A1J0U1M6-F1
#
_cell.length_a   1.000
_cell.length_b   1.000
_cell.length_c   1.000
_cell.angle_alpha   90.00
_cell.angle_beta   90.00
_cell.angle_gamma   90.00
#
_symmetry.space_group_name_H-M   'P 1'
#
loop_
_entity.id
_entity.type
_entity.pdbx_description
1 polymer ?
#
loop_
_entity_poly.entity_id
_entity_poly.type
_entity_poly.pdbx_seq_one_letter_code
_entity_poly.pdbx_strand_id
1 'polypeptide(L)'
;MKTSLKTFWIISLSCNVIFLLAQIATTIPLVLYKNALHLSNSDLSQIFFGILIIIILTMFISNWIIVRNPLRKLNKTKELNPEQADLGFNIITKYSHLQTEYDGYVWYLKKKGFILLTTLGINFSYALITAVIFSILG
;
A
#
# COMPACT_ATOMS: atom_id res chain seq x y z
N MET A 1 -2.68 -12.75 17.31
CA MET A 1 -3.21 -11.38 17.51
C MET A 1 -4.24 -11.09 16.42
N LYS A 2 -5.55 -11.06 16.74
CA LYS A 2 -6.64 -10.89 15.76
C LYS A 2 -6.54 -9.51 15.10
N THR A 3 -5.97 -9.39 13.89
CA THR A 3 -5.91 -8.09 13.19
C THR A 3 -7.24 -7.83 12.47
N SER A 4 -8.11 -7.05 13.09
CA SER A 4 -9.35 -6.59 12.45
C SER A 4 -9.06 -5.71 11.22
N LEU A 5 -10.06 -5.55 10.33
CA LEU A 5 -9.94 -4.65 9.17
C LEU A 5 -9.62 -3.20 9.60
N LYS A 6 -10.18 -2.76 10.73
CA LYS A 6 -9.91 -1.45 11.32
C LYS A 6 -8.45 -1.31 11.74
N THR A 7 -7.91 -2.30 12.44
CA THR A 7 -6.51 -2.32 12.86
C THR A 7 -5.57 -2.32 11.67
N PHE A 8 -5.88 -3.11 10.63
CA PHE A 8 -5.10 -3.14 9.39
C PHE A 8 -5.10 -1.78 8.68
N TRP A 9 -6.28 -1.13 8.61
CA TRP A 9 -6.38 0.20 8.01
C TRP A 9 -5.54 1.24 8.76
N ILE A 10 -5.61 1.27 10.10
CA ILE A 10 -4.82 2.19 10.92
C ILE A 10 -3.33 1.97 10.68
N ILE A 11 -2.85 0.73 10.73
CA ILE A 11 -1.43 0.42 10.50
C ILE A 11 -1.00 0.84 9.08
N SER A 12 -1.79 0.48 8.06
CA SER A 12 -1.52 0.85 6.67
C SER A 12 -1.44 2.36 6.51
N LEU A 13 -2.37 3.09 7.11
CA LEU A 13 -2.40 4.55 7.06
C LEU A 13 -1.18 5.16 7.76
N SER A 14 -0.87 4.74 8.99
CA SER A 14 0.28 5.24 9.74
C SER A 14 1.60 5.00 8.99
N CYS A 15 1.82 3.79 8.46
CA CYS A 15 3.00 3.50 7.65
C CYS A 15 3.10 4.41 6.41
N ASN A 16 1.97 4.65 5.74
CA ASN A 16 1.94 5.52 4.56
C ASN A 16 2.18 6.99 4.90
N VAL A 17 1.67 7.49 6.03
CA VAL A 17 1.93 8.86 6.51
C VAL A 17 3.41 9.03 6.85
N ILE A 18 4.00 8.08 7.59
CA ILE A 18 5.42 8.12 7.94
C ILE A 18 6.28 8.13 6.67
N PHE A 19 5.94 7.28 5.70
CA PHE A 19 6.68 7.22 4.45
C PHE A 19 6.53 8.50 3.62
N LEU A 20 5.34 9.11 3.59
CA LEU A 20 5.14 10.40 2.92
C LEU A 20 5.96 11.51 3.58
N LEU A 21 5.98 11.56 4.92
CA LEU A 21 6.80 12.50 5.67
C LEU A 21 8.30 12.30 5.36
N ALA A 22 8.75 11.05 5.24
CA ALA A 22 10.12 10.75 4.85
C ALA A 22 10.43 11.26 3.43
N GLN A 23 9.52 11.08 2.47
CA GLN A 23 9.67 11.61 1.10
C GLN A 23 9.76 13.14 1.10
N ILE A 24 8.89 13.83 1.83
CA ILE A 24 8.93 15.30 1.96
C ILE A 24 10.24 15.74 2.61
N ALA A 25 10.64 15.08 3.69
CA ALA A 25 11.88 15.37 4.42
C ALA A 25 13.15 15.08 3.59
N THR A 26 13.09 14.20 2.58
CA THR A 26 14.20 14.02 1.62
C THR A 26 14.16 15.05 0.51
N THR A 27 12.97 15.45 0.06
CA THR A 27 12.81 16.45 -1.01
C THR A 27 13.36 17.80 -0.60
N ILE A 28 13.09 18.27 0.63
CA ILE A 28 13.49 19.61 1.07
C ILE A 28 15.03 19.80 1.05
N PRO A 29 15.87 18.93 1.66
CA PRO A 29 17.32 19.05 1.59
C PRO A 29 17.85 18.90 0.17
N LEU A 30 17.30 17.98 -0.62
CA LEU A 30 17.72 17.78 -2.01
C LEU A 30 17.53 19.05 -2.83
N VAL A 31 16.42 19.77 -2.64
CA VAL A 31 16.17 21.05 -3.32
C VAL A 31 17.10 22.15 -2.81
N LEU A 32 17.23 22.29 -1.49
CA LEU A 32 17.99 23.40 -0.88
C LEU A 32 19.50 23.28 -1.12
N TYR A 33 20.03 22.06 -1.14
CA TYR A 33 21.47 21.81 -1.21
C TYR A 33 21.93 21.23 -2.55
N LYS A 34 21.08 21.19 -3.60
CA LYS A 34 21.44 20.60 -4.90
C LYS A 34 22.74 21.16 -5.49
N ASN A 35 22.97 22.47 -5.37
CA ASN A 35 24.16 23.12 -5.94
C ASN A 35 25.43 22.69 -5.19
N ALA A 36 25.35 22.53 -3.86
CA ALA A 36 26.46 22.05 -3.04
C ALA A 36 26.73 20.55 -3.27
N LEU A 37 25.70 19.80 -3.63
CA LEU A 37 25.77 18.37 -3.96
C LEU A 37 26.09 18.11 -5.45
N HIS A 38 26.28 19.15 -6.26
CA HIS A 38 26.48 19.07 -7.72
C HIS A 38 25.36 18.28 -8.44
N LEU A 39 24.13 18.36 -7.96
CA LEU A 39 22.97 17.68 -8.54
C LEU A 39 22.23 18.60 -9.52
N SER A 40 21.96 18.09 -10.72
CA SER A 40 21.04 18.70 -11.67
C SER A 40 19.57 18.37 -11.32
N ASN A 41 18.63 19.10 -11.90
CA ASN A 41 17.21 18.77 -11.76
C ASN A 41 16.88 17.41 -12.42
N SER A 42 17.62 17.00 -13.45
CA SER A 42 17.51 15.64 -14.03
C SER A 42 17.90 14.57 -13.01
N ASP A 43 18.96 14.78 -12.24
CA ASP A 43 19.39 13.82 -11.20
C ASP A 43 18.34 13.70 -10.10
N LEU A 44 17.76 14.83 -9.67
CA LEU A 44 16.65 14.83 -8.71
C LEU A 44 15.43 14.08 -9.25
N SER A 45 15.04 14.33 -10.50
CA SER A 45 13.96 13.60 -11.17
C SER A 45 14.21 12.08 -11.15
N GLN A 46 15.42 11.64 -11.49
CA GLN A 46 15.79 10.21 -11.47
C GLN A 46 15.72 9.60 -10.07
N ILE A 47 16.12 10.32 -9.03
CA ILE A 47 15.98 9.87 -7.63
C ILE A 47 14.51 9.61 -7.29
N PHE A 48 13.60 10.54 -7.63
CA PHE A 48 12.18 10.37 -7.37
C PHE A 48 11.53 9.28 -8.24
N PHE A 49 11.98 9.08 -9.48
CA PHE A 49 11.61 7.90 -10.27
C PHE A 49 12.09 6.59 -9.64
N GLY A 50 13.29 6.57 -9.05
CA GLY A 50 13.78 5.43 -8.27
C GLY A 50 12.88 5.11 -7.07
N ILE A 51 12.47 6.14 -6.32
CA ILE A 51 11.51 6.00 -5.22
C ILE A 51 10.17 5.44 -5.74
N LEU A 52 9.68 5.93 -6.89
CA LEU A 52 8.46 5.45 -7.53
C LEU A 52 8.52 3.95 -7.83
N ILE A 53 9.63 3.46 -8.37
CA ILE A 53 9.85 2.03 -8.64
C ILE A 53 9.78 1.22 -7.34
N ILE A 54 10.41 1.69 -6.27
CA ILE A 54 10.35 1.02 -4.95
C ILE A 54 8.92 0.94 -4.43
N ILE A 55 8.12 2.01 -4.59
CA ILE A 55 6.70 2.02 -4.21
C ILE A 55 5.92 0.98 -5.00
N ILE A 56 6.10 0.93 -6.32
CA ILE A 56 5.43 -0.03 -7.20
C ILE A 56 5.78 -1.47 -6.79
N LEU A 57 7.06 -1.78 -6.59
CA LEU A 57 7.51 -3.10 -6.15
C LEU A 57 6.90 -3.48 -4.80
N THR A 58 6.93 -2.56 -3.84
CA THR A 58 6.34 -2.76 -2.50
C THR A 58 4.84 -3.03 -2.60
N MET A 59 4.13 -2.31 -3.47
CA MET A 59 2.70 -2.51 -3.73
C MET A 59 2.42 -3.91 -4.29
N PHE A 60 3.18 -4.34 -5.30
CA PHE A 60 3.01 -5.68 -5.91
C PHE A 60 3.30 -6.79 -4.90
N ILE A 61 4.41 -6.70 -4.16
CA ILE A 61 4.81 -7.69 -3.16
C ILE A 61 3.79 -7.76 -2.03
N SER A 62 3.38 -6.61 -1.48
CA SER A 62 2.42 -6.56 -0.37
C SER A 62 1.05 -7.11 -0.78
N ASN A 63 0.53 -6.71 -1.95
CA ASN A 63 -0.72 -7.24 -2.47
C ASN A 63 -0.64 -8.75 -2.76
N TRP A 64 0.52 -9.23 -3.25
CA TRP A 64 0.73 -10.65 -3.46
C TRP A 64 0.67 -11.43 -2.14
N ILE A 65 1.42 -10.99 -1.13
CA ILE A 65 1.54 -11.68 0.16
C ILE A 65 0.23 -11.61 0.96
N ILE A 66 -0.41 -10.45 1.02
CA ILE A 66 -1.55 -10.20 1.91
C ILE A 66 -2.88 -10.63 1.29
N VAL A 67 -2.99 -10.61 -0.05
CA VAL A 67 -4.26 -10.85 -0.75
C VAL A 67 -4.18 -12.06 -1.68
N ARG A 68 -3.32 -12.02 -2.70
CA ARG A 68 -3.33 -13.06 -3.75
C ARG A 68 -2.91 -14.43 -3.24
N ASN A 69 -1.86 -14.53 -2.44
CA ASN A 69 -1.38 -15.82 -1.93
C ASN A 69 -2.39 -16.48 -0.97
N PRO A 70 -2.99 -15.76 0.01
CA PRO A 70 -4.08 -16.30 0.81
C PRO A 70 -5.29 -16.74 -0.02
N LEU A 71 -5.75 -15.92 -0.98
CA LEU A 71 -6.85 -16.30 -1.88
C LEU A 71 -6.51 -17.55 -2.71
N ARG A 72 -5.28 -17.66 -3.21
CA ARG A 72 -4.83 -18.85 -3.96
C ARG A 72 -4.86 -20.11 -3.10
N LYS A 73 -4.44 -20.02 -1.84
CA LYS A 73 -4.53 -21.14 -0.89
C LYS A 73 -5.99 -21.51 -0.65
N LEU A 74 -6.84 -20.52 -0.36
CA LEU A 74 -8.28 -20.71 -0.14
C LEU A 74 -8.99 -21.39 -1.32
N ASN A 75 -8.65 -21.00 -2.54
CA ASN A 75 -9.27 -21.57 -3.75
C ASN A 75 -8.86 -23.03 -3.98
N LYS A 76 -7.69 -23.44 -3.46
CA LYS A 76 -7.20 -24.82 -3.55
C LYS A 76 -7.78 -25.71 -2.45
N THR A 77 -7.79 -25.22 -1.21
CA THR A 77 -8.24 -26.01 -0.05
C THR A 77 -9.76 -26.00 0.09
N LYS A 78 -10.44 -24.92 -0.31
CA LYS A 78 -11.86 -24.64 -0.04
C LYS A 78 -12.28 -24.69 1.43
N GLU A 79 -11.32 -24.83 2.33
CA GLU A 79 -11.53 -24.88 3.77
C GLU A 79 -10.94 -23.62 4.42
N LEU A 80 -11.68 -23.10 5.40
CA LEU A 80 -11.24 -22.01 6.28
C LEU A 80 -10.67 -22.59 7.56
N ASN A 81 -9.54 -22.06 8.00
CA ASN A 81 -9.10 -22.29 9.37
C ASN A 81 -10.06 -21.57 10.35
N PRO A 82 -10.15 -22.00 11.62
CA PRO A 82 -11.06 -21.39 12.61
C PRO A 82 -10.94 -19.87 12.71
N GLU A 83 -9.73 -19.33 12.67
CA GLU A 83 -9.51 -17.88 12.69
C GLU A 83 -10.04 -17.14 11.45
N GLN A 84 -10.03 -17.81 10.29
CA GLN A 84 -10.53 -17.25 9.04
C GLN A 84 -12.06 -17.28 9.00
N ALA A 85 -12.65 -18.36 9.50
CA ALA A 85 -14.09 -18.50 9.72
C ALA A 85 -14.61 -17.41 10.67
N ASP A 86 -13.96 -17.23 11.84
CA ASP A 86 -14.26 -16.13 12.77
C ASP A 86 -14.27 -14.76 12.08
N LEU A 87 -13.26 -14.47 11.26
CA LEU A 87 -13.17 -13.21 10.53
C LEU A 87 -14.27 -13.10 9.46
N GLY A 88 -14.57 -14.18 8.76
CA GLY A 88 -15.67 -14.26 7.80
C GLY A 88 -17.02 -13.99 8.44
N PHE A 89 -17.29 -14.64 9.57
CA PHE A 89 -18.51 -14.46 10.36
C PHE A 89 -18.69 -13.00 10.84
N ASN A 90 -17.61 -12.39 11.34
CA ASN A 90 -17.61 -10.98 11.75
C ASN A 90 -17.87 -10.00 10.61
N ILE A 91 -17.68 -10.42 9.36
CA ILE A 91 -17.93 -9.61 8.17
C ILE A 91 -19.37 -9.80 7.69
N ILE A 92 -19.89 -11.03 7.61
CA ILE A 92 -21.27 -11.28 7.17
C ILE A 92 -22.30 -10.64 8.12
N THR A 93 -22.01 -10.59 9.42
CA THR A 93 -22.83 -9.89 10.42
C THR A 93 -22.95 -8.38 10.17
N LYS A 94 -22.04 -7.80 9.38
CA LYS A 94 -22.05 -6.39 9.00
C LYS A 94 -22.57 -6.14 7.58
N TYR A 95 -22.58 -7.16 6.73
CA TYR A 95 -22.90 -7.05 5.31
C TYR A 95 -23.86 -8.16 4.88
N SER A 96 -25.15 -7.84 4.84
CA SER A 96 -26.26 -8.78 4.60
C SER A 96 -26.25 -9.46 3.23
N HIS A 97 -25.48 -8.96 2.26
CA HIS A 97 -25.34 -9.57 0.94
C HIS A 97 -24.35 -10.74 0.91
N LEU A 98 -23.60 -10.99 1.99
CA LEU A 98 -22.65 -12.09 2.09
C LEU A 98 -23.31 -13.27 2.81
N GLN A 99 -23.37 -14.41 2.15
CA GLN A 99 -24.17 -15.57 2.61
C GLN A 99 -23.36 -16.56 3.45
N THR A 100 -22.06 -16.71 3.14
CA THR A 100 -21.19 -17.69 3.82
C THR A 100 -19.99 -17.01 4.48
N GLU A 101 -19.45 -17.64 5.53
CA GLU A 101 -18.20 -17.19 6.17
C GLU A 101 -17.04 -17.15 5.17
N TYR A 102 -17.05 -18.07 4.20
CA TYR A 102 -16.10 -18.09 3.09
C TYR A 102 -16.16 -16.80 2.28
N ASP A 103 -17.36 -16.39 1.86
CA ASP A 103 -17.55 -15.14 1.14
C ASP A 103 -17.15 -13.93 1.98
N GLY A 104 -17.48 -13.97 3.28
CA GLY A 104 -17.05 -12.98 4.27
C GLY A 104 -15.53 -12.83 4.31
N TYR A 105 -14.79 -13.93 4.36
CA TYR A 105 -13.33 -13.91 4.43
C TYR A 105 -12.69 -13.49 3.09
N VAL A 106 -13.23 -13.94 1.96
CA VAL A 106 -12.80 -13.48 0.63
C VAL A 106 -12.99 -11.97 0.49
N TRP A 107 -14.14 -11.44 0.94
CA TRP A 107 -14.42 -10.01 0.93
C TRP A 107 -13.45 -9.23 1.83
N TYR A 108 -13.14 -9.76 3.01
CA TYR A 108 -12.14 -9.20 3.92
C TYR A 108 -10.75 -9.09 3.26
N LEU A 109 -10.29 -10.13 2.56
CA LEU A 109 -9.02 -10.09 1.83
C LEU A 109 -9.04 -9.05 0.69
N LYS A 110 -10.13 -8.99 -0.09
CA LYS A 110 -10.30 -7.98 -1.14
C LYS A 110 -10.25 -6.56 -0.57
N LYS A 111 -10.88 -6.31 0.58
CA LYS A 111 -10.82 -4.99 1.25
C LYS A 111 -9.43 -4.64 1.75
N LYS A 112 -8.65 -5.61 2.26
CA LYS A 112 -7.23 -5.36 2.57
C LYS A 112 -6.45 -4.90 1.34
N GLY A 113 -6.66 -5.55 0.20
CA GLY A 113 -6.05 -5.14 -1.07
C GLY A 113 -6.42 -3.72 -1.46
N PHE A 114 -7.70 -3.37 -1.37
CA PHE A 114 -8.16 -2.01 -1.63
C PHE A 114 -7.49 -0.98 -0.70
N ILE A 115 -7.42 -1.25 0.60
CA ILE A 115 -6.75 -0.37 1.57
C ILE A 115 -5.28 -0.16 1.21
N LEU A 116 -4.54 -1.22 0.88
CA LEU A 116 -3.14 -1.13 0.47
C LEU A 116 -2.97 -0.24 -0.76
N LEU A 117 -3.77 -0.46 -1.80
CA LEU A 117 -3.73 0.32 -3.04
C LEU A 117 -4.02 1.80 -2.80
N THR A 118 -5.11 2.10 -2.07
CA THR A 118 -5.53 3.48 -1.83
C THR A 118 -4.50 4.24 -0.98
N THR A 119 -3.94 3.59 0.04
CA THR A 119 -2.95 4.24 0.92
C THR A 119 -1.61 4.45 0.22
N LEU A 120 -1.13 3.48 -0.56
CA LEU A 120 0.10 3.62 -1.36
C LEU A 120 -0.05 4.59 -2.53
N GLY A 121 -1.26 4.74 -3.08
CA GLY A 121 -1.56 5.67 -4.18
C GLY A 121 -1.22 7.13 -3.88
N ILE A 122 -1.30 7.53 -2.60
CA ILE A 122 -0.90 8.88 -2.16
C ILE A 122 0.61 9.05 -2.28
N ASN A 123 1.38 8.09 -1.77
CA ASN A 123 2.83 8.07 -1.86
C ASN A 123 3.32 8.00 -3.31
N PHE A 124 2.65 7.20 -4.13
CA PHE A 124 2.90 7.13 -5.57
C PHE A 124 2.68 8.48 -6.25
N SER A 125 1.54 9.13 -5.99
CA SER A 125 1.21 10.44 -6.57
C SER A 125 2.23 11.51 -6.21
N TYR A 126 2.67 11.54 -4.93
CA TYR A 126 3.69 12.50 -4.49
C TYR A 126 5.02 12.28 -5.23
N ALA A 127 5.54 11.05 -5.26
CA ALA A 127 6.79 10.74 -5.95
C ALA A 127 6.71 11.08 -7.45
N LEU A 128 5.61 10.74 -8.10
CA LEU A 128 5.39 11.01 -9.53
C LEU A 128 5.34 12.51 -9.82
N ILE A 129 4.52 13.28 -9.08
CA ILE A 129 4.41 14.73 -9.25
C ILE A 129 5.79 15.38 -9.04
N THR A 130 6.50 14.98 -7.99
CA THR A 130 7.82 15.52 -7.66
C THR A 130 8.85 15.23 -8.75
N ALA A 131 8.89 13.99 -9.26
CA ALA A 131 9.78 13.61 -10.36
C ALA A 131 9.47 14.43 -11.63
N VAL A 132 8.20 14.56 -12.00
CA VAL A 132 7.77 15.34 -13.17
C VAL A 132 8.14 16.82 -13.03
N ILE A 133 7.93 17.42 -11.85
CA ILE A 133 8.31 18.82 -11.61
C ILE A 133 9.81 19.03 -11.84
N PHE A 134 10.67 18.18 -11.28
CA PHE A 134 12.11 18.30 -11.52
C PHE A 134 12.50 18.00 -12.96
N SER A 135 11.79 17.10 -13.64
CA SER A 135 12.04 16.83 -15.05
C SER A 135 11.69 18.00 -15.97
N ILE A 136 10.69 18.81 -15.63
CA ILE A 136 10.26 19.97 -16.43
C ILE A 136 11.10 21.21 -16.12
N LEU A 137 11.53 21.35 -14.86
CA LEU A 137 12.36 22.49 -14.42
C LEU A 137 13.85 22.32 -14.73
N GLY A 138 14.28 21.14 -15.16
CA GLY A 138 15.66 20.84 -15.59
C GLY A 138 15.89 21.15 -17.05
#